data_AF-R6HE43-F1
#
_entry.id   AF-R6HE43-F1
#
_cell.length_a   1.000
_cell.length_b   1.000
_cell.length_c   1.000
_cell.angle_alpha   90.00
_cell.angle_beta   90.00
_cell.angle_gamma   90.00
#
_symmetry.space_group_name_H-M   'P 1'
#
loop_
_entity.id
_entity.type
_entity.pdbx_description
1 polymer ?
#
loop_
_entity_poly.entity_id
_entity_poly.type
_entity_poly.pdbx_seq_one_letter_code
_entity_poly.pdbx_strand_id
1 'polypeptide(L)'
;MFTPLDLKNKTFTKGFRGYETEEVDKFFAQVVKDFERLYQDNIELKETVERVSAKLEYYQQMEATMQNTLVVAQETADEVKKTSEKKAQVLLDETTAKCEGMKTDAKNEADRLLNEAGTAAAQAKAEADSYAEKVRNEANAEADKLRNDTEAEMNKLKADTQQFVNKMRIAAEVEVAKLKVKSEESCKNIIDKAREDAVETLGKARMQAEKTVSDADARARKLMFDAENKAALAKNSFDDQVKKANVHRQHMINLLESQLELLKSFDKNTEE
;
A
#
# COMPACT_ATOMS: atom_id res chain seq x y z
N MET A 1 -128.23 54.85 53.86
CA MET A 1 -128.41 55.79 52.72
C MET A 1 -129.71 55.40 52.04
N PHE A 2 -130.56 56.36 51.68
CA PHE A 2 -131.80 56.06 50.96
C PHE A 2 -131.47 55.54 49.57
N THR A 3 -132.19 54.52 49.11
CA THR A 3 -132.19 54.10 47.72
C THR A 3 -133.14 54.99 46.91
N PRO A 4 -133.01 55.03 45.58
CA PRO A 4 -133.98 55.75 44.78
C PRO A 4 -135.42 55.24 44.96
N LEU A 5 -135.58 53.95 45.25
CA LEU A 5 -136.86 53.34 45.61
C LEU A 5 -137.41 53.86 46.95
N ASP A 6 -136.56 54.10 47.94
CA ASP A 6 -136.96 54.67 49.23
C ASP A 6 -137.44 56.13 49.09
N LEU A 7 -136.84 56.90 48.17
CA LEU A 7 -137.27 58.26 47.86
C LEU A 7 -138.60 58.28 47.10
N LYS A 8 -138.81 57.33 46.18
CA LYS A 8 -140.06 57.19 45.41
C LYS A 8 -141.26 56.79 46.27
N ASN A 9 -141.03 55.97 47.29
CA ASN A 9 -142.07 55.51 48.22
C ASN A 9 -142.27 56.43 49.43
N LYS A 10 -141.57 57.57 49.49
CA LYS A 10 -141.65 58.48 50.63
C LYS A 10 -142.98 59.24 50.62
N THR A 11 -143.75 59.07 51.69
CA THR A 11 -144.97 59.85 51.93
C THR A 11 -144.73 60.87 53.04
N PHE A 12 -145.40 62.02 52.93
CA PHE A 12 -145.34 63.11 53.89
C PHE A 12 -146.70 63.32 54.55
N THR A 13 -146.71 63.68 55.84
CA THR A 13 -147.93 64.00 56.58
C THR A 13 -148.43 65.41 56.20
N LYS A 14 -149.75 65.58 56.04
CA LYS A 14 -150.35 66.89 55.74
C LYS A 14 -150.56 67.70 57.03
N GLY A 15 -150.13 68.96 57.04
CA GLY A 15 -150.31 69.90 58.15
C GLY A 15 -151.02 71.19 57.72
N PHE A 16 -151.64 71.90 58.67
CA PHE A 16 -152.27 73.20 58.39
C PHE A 16 -151.20 74.24 58.01
N ARG A 17 -151.24 74.76 56.77
CA ARG A 17 -150.21 75.60 56.09
C ARG A 17 -148.90 74.88 55.68
N GLY A 18 -148.98 73.67 55.14
CA GLY A 18 -147.85 72.98 54.51
C GLY A 18 -147.51 73.48 53.09
N TYR A 19 -146.44 72.96 52.51
CA TYR A 19 -146.08 73.17 51.11
C TYR A 19 -147.16 72.63 50.16
N GLU A 20 -147.26 73.23 48.96
CA GLU A 20 -148.17 72.77 47.91
C GLU A 20 -147.77 71.36 47.45
N THR A 21 -148.71 70.42 47.50
CA THR A 21 -148.42 69.00 47.29
C THR A 21 -147.96 68.74 45.86
N GLU A 22 -148.59 69.37 44.87
CA GLU A 22 -148.20 69.19 43.46
C GLU A 22 -146.80 69.73 43.12
N GLU A 23 -146.40 70.84 43.75
CA GLU A 23 -145.08 71.43 43.51
C GLU A 23 -143.98 70.59 44.15
N VAL A 24 -144.21 70.11 45.38
CA VAL A 24 -143.32 69.18 46.08
C VAL A 24 -143.20 67.87 45.32
N ASP A 25 -144.31 67.30 44.83
CA ASP A 25 -144.30 66.05 44.07
C ASP A 25 -143.52 66.17 42.75
N LYS A 26 -143.66 67.29 42.02
CA LYS A 26 -142.88 67.56 40.79
C LYS A 26 -141.39 67.69 41.09
N PHE A 27 -141.02 68.42 42.15
CA PHE A 27 -139.64 68.52 42.59
C PHE A 27 -139.07 67.17 43.04
N PHE A 28 -139.83 66.41 43.84
CA PHE A 28 -139.42 65.08 44.30
C PHE A 28 -139.26 64.10 43.13
N ALA A 29 -140.13 64.16 42.12
CA ALA A 29 -139.99 63.34 40.90
C ALA A 29 -138.67 63.64 40.17
N GLN A 30 -138.28 64.92 40.09
CA GLN A 30 -136.99 65.32 39.50
C GLN A 30 -135.80 64.87 40.38
N VAL A 31 -135.89 65.03 41.70
CA VAL A 31 -134.87 64.56 42.66
C VAL A 31 -134.71 63.04 42.60
N VAL A 32 -135.80 62.28 42.54
CA VAL A 32 -135.78 60.82 42.39
C VAL A 32 -135.06 60.44 41.09
N LYS A 33 -135.39 61.09 39.96
CA LYS A 33 -134.76 60.81 38.66
C LYS A 33 -133.25 61.11 38.64
N ASP A 34 -132.84 62.26 39.19
CA ASP A 34 -131.43 62.63 39.25
C ASP A 34 -130.65 61.76 40.24
N PHE A 35 -131.30 61.33 41.34
CA PHE A 35 -130.72 60.41 42.31
C PHE A 35 -130.61 58.99 41.75
N GLU A 36 -131.59 58.49 40.98
CA GLU A 36 -131.50 57.23 40.22
C GLU A 36 -130.29 57.26 39.29
N ARG A 37 -130.13 58.33 38.52
CA ARG A 37 -128.98 58.50 37.61
C ARG A 37 -127.65 58.51 38.36
N LEU A 38 -127.52 59.33 39.41
CA LEU A 38 -126.29 59.41 40.21
C LEU A 38 -125.96 58.07 40.89
N TYR A 39 -126.98 57.35 41.36
CA TYR A 39 -126.81 56.04 41.97
C TYR A 39 -126.29 55.02 40.96
N GLN A 40 -126.82 55.03 39.73
CA GLN A 40 -126.37 54.17 38.65
C GLN A 40 -124.96 54.52 38.17
N ASP A 41 -124.66 55.82 37.96
CA ASP A 41 -123.32 56.30 37.63
C ASP A 41 -122.30 55.92 38.73
N ASN A 42 -122.70 55.95 40.02
CA ASN A 42 -121.84 55.55 41.12
C ASN A 42 -121.51 54.05 41.11
N ILE A 43 -122.48 53.20 40.76
CA ILE A 43 -122.26 51.76 40.59
C ILE A 43 -121.29 51.52 39.43
N GLU A 44 -121.55 52.12 38.26
CA GLU A 44 -120.69 51.96 37.07
C GLU A 44 -119.26 52.45 37.31
N LEU A 45 -119.11 53.58 38.03
CA LEU A 45 -117.80 54.10 38.43
C LEU A 45 -117.09 53.15 39.40
N LYS A 46 -117.79 52.60 40.40
CA LYS A 46 -117.22 51.62 41.34
C LYS A 46 -116.75 50.36 40.63
N GLU A 47 -117.59 49.80 39.76
CA GLU A 47 -117.22 48.63 38.94
C GLU A 47 -116.02 48.94 38.03
N THR A 48 -115.95 50.16 37.48
CA THR A 48 -114.82 50.60 36.66
C THR A 48 -113.55 50.74 37.49
N VAL A 49 -113.63 51.33 38.69
CA VAL A 49 -112.51 51.46 39.61
C VAL A 49 -112.00 50.09 40.04
N GLU A 50 -112.87 49.15 40.39
CA GLU A 50 -112.47 47.77 40.72
C GLU A 50 -111.76 47.10 39.54
N ARG A 51 -112.32 47.20 38.34
CA ARG A 51 -111.73 46.62 37.12
C ARG A 51 -110.37 47.22 36.77
N VAL A 52 -110.21 48.54 36.90
CA VAL A 52 -108.93 49.22 36.64
C VAL A 52 -107.91 48.90 37.73
N SER A 53 -108.34 48.83 38.99
CA SER A 53 -107.47 48.48 40.12
C SER A 53 -106.94 47.05 39.98
N ALA A 54 -107.80 46.10 39.61
CA ALA A 54 -107.39 44.72 39.34
C ALA A 54 -106.38 44.62 38.18
N LYS A 55 -106.57 45.41 37.11
CA LYS A 55 -105.59 45.49 36.01
C LYS A 55 -104.26 46.09 36.45
N LEU A 56 -104.29 47.14 37.28
CA LEU A 56 -103.08 47.77 37.79
C LEU A 56 -102.28 46.79 38.65
N GLU A 57 -102.95 46.06 39.54
CA GLU A 57 -102.31 45.04 40.39
C GLU A 57 -101.71 43.91 39.54
N TYR A 58 -102.43 43.46 38.51
CA TYR A 58 -101.89 42.50 37.54
C TYR A 58 -100.63 43.02 36.84
N TYR A 59 -100.64 44.27 36.36
CA TYR A 59 -99.46 44.85 35.71
C TYR A 59 -98.28 45.06 36.66
N GLN A 60 -98.53 45.42 37.92
CA GLN A 60 -97.49 45.53 38.94
C GLN A 60 -96.85 44.16 39.25
N GLN A 61 -97.65 43.09 39.37
CA GLN A 61 -97.13 41.73 39.55
C GLN A 61 -96.35 41.25 38.32
N MET A 62 -96.83 41.56 37.11
CA MET A 62 -96.14 41.26 35.87
C MET A 62 -94.79 41.99 35.80
N GLU A 63 -94.77 43.30 36.10
CA GLU A 63 -93.56 44.12 36.12
C GLU A 63 -92.52 43.58 37.12
N ALA A 64 -92.96 43.26 38.34
CA ALA A 64 -92.09 42.68 39.36
C ALA A 64 -91.50 41.32 38.92
N THR A 65 -92.32 40.48 38.27
CA THR A 65 -91.86 39.19 37.74
C THR A 65 -90.85 39.39 36.60
N MET A 66 -91.10 40.37 35.72
CA MET A 66 -90.22 40.66 34.59
C MET A 66 -88.89 41.25 35.05
N GLN A 67 -88.88 42.16 36.03
CA GLN A 67 -87.66 42.67 36.66
C GLN A 67 -86.86 41.54 37.32
N ASN A 68 -87.50 40.68 38.11
CA ASN A 68 -86.82 39.55 38.72
C ASN A 68 -86.23 38.60 37.67
N THR A 69 -86.96 38.34 36.58
CA THR A 69 -86.46 37.50 35.48
C THR A 69 -85.25 38.13 34.79
N LEU A 70 -85.24 39.45 34.58
CA LEU A 70 -84.10 40.17 34.01
C LEU A 70 -82.87 40.11 34.92
N VAL A 71 -83.06 40.28 36.23
CA VAL A 71 -81.97 40.16 37.20
C VAL A 71 -81.37 38.77 37.17
N VAL A 72 -82.19 37.72 37.24
CA VAL A 72 -81.73 36.32 37.18
C VAL A 72 -81.03 36.01 35.86
N ALA A 73 -81.56 36.51 34.74
CA ALA A 73 -80.93 36.32 33.42
C ALA A 73 -79.55 37.00 33.36
N GLN A 74 -79.41 38.20 33.94
CA GLN A 74 -78.15 38.92 33.99
C GLN A 74 -77.13 38.25 34.91
N GLU A 75 -77.54 37.82 36.11
CA GLU A 75 -76.70 37.04 37.03
C GLU A 75 -76.23 35.73 36.38
N THR A 76 -77.13 35.03 35.68
CA THR A 76 -76.79 33.80 34.95
C THR A 76 -75.80 34.08 33.83
N ALA A 77 -75.98 35.17 33.06
CA ALA A 77 -75.06 35.55 32.00
C ALA A 77 -73.66 35.88 32.53
N ASP A 78 -73.59 36.62 33.65
CA ASP A 78 -72.33 36.98 34.30
C ASP A 78 -71.64 35.74 34.90
N GLU A 79 -72.40 34.82 35.50
CA GLU A 79 -71.86 33.57 36.03
C GLU A 79 -71.32 32.65 34.92
N VAL A 80 -72.06 32.53 33.81
CA VAL A 80 -71.61 31.77 32.62
C VAL A 80 -70.35 32.38 32.03
N LYS A 81 -70.28 33.71 31.94
CA LYS A 81 -69.10 34.42 31.44
C LYS A 81 -67.89 34.15 32.33
N LYS A 82 -68.03 34.38 33.64
CA LYS A 82 -66.96 34.15 34.64
C LYS A 82 -66.48 32.70 34.64
N THR A 83 -67.40 31.75 34.53
CA THR A 83 -67.07 30.32 34.50
C THR A 83 -66.35 29.95 33.20
N SER A 84 -66.78 30.49 32.07
CA SER A 84 -66.13 30.28 30.77
C SER A 84 -64.72 30.85 30.75
N GLU A 85 -64.53 32.07 31.27
CA GLU A 85 -63.20 32.70 31.40
C GLU A 85 -62.27 31.87 32.28
N LYS A 86 -62.75 31.38 33.43
CA LYS A 86 -61.96 30.51 34.31
C LYS A 86 -61.58 29.20 33.64
N LYS A 87 -62.51 28.56 32.93
CA LYS A 87 -62.24 27.32 32.17
C LYS A 87 -61.22 27.54 31.05
N ALA A 88 -61.33 28.66 30.33
CA ALA A 88 -60.38 29.02 29.28
C ALA A 88 -58.98 29.25 29.86
N GLN A 89 -58.87 29.92 31.00
CA GLN A 89 -57.58 30.14 31.66
C GLN A 89 -56.95 28.81 32.10
N VAL A 90 -57.72 27.93 32.76
CA VAL A 90 -57.22 26.61 33.17
C VAL A 90 -56.74 25.80 31.95
N LEU A 91 -57.50 25.81 30.85
CA LEU A 91 -57.11 25.11 29.64
C LEU A 91 -55.82 25.68 29.02
N LEU A 92 -55.65 27.01 29.04
CA LEU A 92 -54.43 27.67 28.57
C LEU A 92 -53.22 27.29 29.44
N ASP A 93 -53.37 27.29 30.76
CA ASP A 93 -52.31 26.95 31.70
C ASP A 93 -51.90 25.47 31.54
N GLU A 94 -52.88 24.55 31.45
CA GLU A 94 -52.64 23.13 31.22
C GLU A 94 -51.95 22.86 29.87
N THR A 95 -52.39 23.55 28.81
CA THR A 95 -51.80 23.42 27.47
C THR A 95 -50.38 23.94 27.47
N THR A 96 -50.13 25.08 28.11
CA THR A 96 -48.78 25.66 28.22
C THR A 96 -47.86 24.72 28.99
N ALA A 97 -48.30 24.19 30.13
CA ALA A 97 -47.53 23.23 30.91
C ALA A 97 -47.21 21.95 30.12
N LYS A 98 -48.17 21.41 29.37
CA LYS A 98 -47.95 20.26 28.48
C LYS A 98 -46.94 20.58 27.37
N CYS A 99 -47.06 21.74 26.72
CA CYS A 99 -46.14 22.14 25.66
C CYS A 99 -44.71 22.31 26.19
N GLU A 100 -44.54 22.94 27.35
CA GLU A 100 -43.21 23.10 27.97
C GLU A 100 -42.63 21.75 28.43
N GLY A 101 -43.47 20.84 28.94
CA GLY A 101 -43.08 19.46 29.22
C GLY A 101 -42.59 18.74 27.95
N MET A 102 -43.38 18.76 26.88
CA MET A 102 -43.01 18.13 25.60
C MET A 102 -41.72 18.71 25.01
N LYS A 103 -41.51 20.03 25.10
CA LYS A 103 -40.25 20.66 24.65
C LYS A 103 -39.06 20.19 25.48
N THR A 104 -39.24 20.08 26.79
CA THR A 104 -38.19 19.63 27.71
C THR A 104 -37.83 18.17 27.43
N ASP A 105 -38.82 17.30 27.26
CA ASP A 105 -38.62 15.89 26.93
C ASP A 105 -37.92 15.73 25.57
N ALA A 106 -38.37 16.47 24.54
CA ALA A 106 -37.75 16.46 23.22
C ALA A 106 -36.30 16.95 23.27
N LYS A 107 -36.01 17.99 24.07
CA LYS A 107 -34.65 18.49 24.25
C LYS A 107 -33.76 17.46 24.96
N ASN A 108 -34.24 16.86 26.03
CA ASN A 108 -33.49 15.84 26.78
C ASN A 108 -33.19 14.62 25.90
N GLU A 109 -34.16 14.18 25.09
CA GLU A 109 -33.95 13.09 24.14
C GLU A 109 -32.97 13.45 23.03
N ALA A 110 -33.04 14.67 22.49
CA ALA A 110 -32.07 15.17 21.52
C ALA A 110 -30.64 15.22 22.10
N ASP A 111 -30.49 15.72 23.32
CA ASP A 111 -29.21 15.77 24.03
C ASP A 111 -28.67 14.36 24.31
N ARG A 112 -29.54 13.41 24.68
CA ARG A 112 -29.19 11.99 24.87
C ARG A 112 -28.68 11.37 23.56
N LEU A 113 -29.42 11.53 22.46
CA LEU A 113 -29.05 11.00 21.15
C LEU A 113 -27.74 11.62 20.63
N LEU A 114 -27.52 12.92 20.85
CA LEU A 114 -26.26 13.58 20.48
C LEU A 114 -25.06 13.00 21.25
N ASN A 115 -25.22 12.77 22.56
CA ASN A 115 -24.16 12.19 23.39
C ASN A 115 -23.87 10.74 23.02
N GLU A 116 -24.90 9.94 22.75
CA GLU A 116 -24.77 8.55 22.29
C GLU A 116 -24.08 8.49 20.93
N ALA A 117 -24.49 9.33 19.97
CA ALA A 117 -23.86 9.43 18.66
C ALA A 117 -22.39 9.88 18.77
N GLY A 118 -22.09 10.86 19.63
CA GLY A 118 -20.73 11.32 19.89
C GLY A 118 -19.84 10.23 20.47
N THR A 119 -20.36 9.45 21.43
CA THR A 119 -19.65 8.34 22.05
C THR A 119 -19.40 7.21 21.05
N ALA A 120 -20.42 6.83 20.27
CA ALA A 120 -20.29 5.80 19.24
C ALA A 120 -19.30 6.21 18.14
N ALA A 121 -19.32 7.48 17.70
CA ALA A 121 -18.36 8.00 16.74
C ALA A 121 -16.92 7.98 17.28
N ALA A 122 -16.72 8.34 18.55
CA ALA A 122 -15.41 8.27 19.20
C ALA A 122 -14.90 6.83 19.31
N GLN A 123 -15.76 5.89 19.68
CA GLN A 123 -15.43 4.45 19.74
C GLN A 123 -15.07 3.90 18.37
N ALA A 124 -15.90 4.14 17.35
CA ALA A 124 -15.65 3.69 15.99
C ALA A 124 -14.31 4.23 15.44
N LYS A 125 -14.00 5.50 15.75
CA LYS A 125 -12.71 6.09 15.38
C LYS A 125 -11.53 5.41 16.11
N ALA A 126 -11.64 5.19 17.42
CA ALA A 126 -10.59 4.52 18.19
C ALA A 126 -10.36 3.07 17.73
N GLU A 127 -11.43 2.34 17.39
CA GLU A 127 -11.35 1.00 16.82
C GLU A 127 -10.68 1.01 15.44
N ALA A 128 -11.05 1.96 14.58
CA ALA A 128 -10.44 2.13 13.26
C ALA A 128 -8.94 2.46 13.36
N ASP A 129 -8.55 3.36 14.27
CA ASP A 129 -7.15 3.73 14.50
C ASP A 129 -6.34 2.52 15.01
N SER A 130 -6.88 1.77 15.98
CA SER A 130 -6.27 0.53 16.51
C SER A 130 -6.13 -0.55 15.44
N TYR A 131 -7.15 -0.74 14.61
CA TYR A 131 -7.10 -1.69 13.51
C TYR A 131 -6.06 -1.28 12.46
N ALA A 132 -6.01 0.00 12.10
CA ALA A 132 -5.02 0.53 11.16
C ALA A 132 -3.59 0.37 11.68
N GLU A 133 -3.36 0.60 12.97
CA GLU A 133 -2.07 0.38 13.61
C GLU A 133 -1.67 -1.10 13.57
N LYS A 134 -2.60 -2.00 13.91
CA LYS A 134 -2.37 -3.45 13.84
C LYS A 134 -1.97 -3.89 12.42
N VAL A 135 -2.74 -3.48 11.41
CA VAL A 135 -2.46 -3.82 10.00
C VAL A 135 -1.10 -3.27 9.55
N ARG A 136 -0.74 -2.04 9.95
CA ARG A 136 0.59 -1.47 9.65
C ARG A 136 1.71 -2.29 10.30
N ASN A 137 1.55 -2.68 11.56
CA ASN A 137 2.55 -3.46 12.27
C ASN A 137 2.73 -4.86 11.66
N GLU A 138 1.63 -5.52 11.28
CA GLU A 138 1.67 -6.81 10.58
C GLU A 138 2.36 -6.68 9.21
N ALA A 139 2.00 -5.67 8.42
CA ALA A 139 2.64 -5.41 7.13
C ALA A 139 4.14 -5.11 7.25
N ASN A 140 4.54 -4.31 8.24
CA ASN A 140 5.96 -4.03 8.50
C ASN A 140 6.72 -5.30 8.92
N ALA A 141 6.14 -6.12 9.80
CA ALA A 141 6.75 -7.37 10.23
C ALA A 141 6.93 -8.36 9.07
N GLU A 142 5.93 -8.45 8.18
CA GLU A 142 6.02 -9.28 6.98
C GLU A 142 7.06 -8.76 5.99
N ALA A 143 7.12 -7.44 5.78
CA ALA A 143 8.14 -6.81 4.95
C ALA A 143 9.56 -7.04 5.48
N ASP A 144 9.77 -6.91 6.79
CA ASP A 144 11.06 -7.16 7.44
C ASP A 144 11.47 -8.63 7.31
N LYS A 145 10.52 -9.57 7.50
CA LYS A 145 10.77 -10.99 7.30
C LYS A 145 11.19 -11.28 5.85
N LEU A 146 10.44 -10.79 4.87
CA LEU A 146 10.75 -11.00 3.46
C LEU A 146 12.12 -10.42 3.09
N ARG A 147 12.46 -9.24 3.64
CA ARG A 147 13.76 -8.61 3.43
C ARG A 147 14.89 -9.45 4.00
N ASN A 148 14.74 -9.95 5.23
CA ASN A 148 15.74 -10.81 5.87
C ASN A 148 15.92 -12.14 5.13
N ASP A 149 14.83 -12.77 4.70
CA ASP A 149 14.86 -14.02 3.93
C ASP A 149 15.57 -13.79 2.57
N THR A 150 15.26 -12.67 1.89
CA THR A 150 15.90 -12.30 0.63
C THR A 150 17.40 -12.03 0.82
N GLU A 151 17.78 -11.35 1.89
CA GLU A 151 19.18 -11.07 2.23
C GLU A 151 19.95 -12.36 2.55
N ALA A 152 19.34 -13.30 3.27
CA ALA A 152 19.92 -14.61 3.56
C ALA A 152 20.16 -15.43 2.27
N GLU A 153 19.17 -15.49 1.37
CA GLU A 153 19.30 -16.17 0.08
C GLU A 153 20.34 -15.50 -0.84
N MET A 154 20.39 -14.16 -0.87
CA MET A 154 21.44 -13.42 -1.59
C MET A 154 22.84 -13.77 -1.07
N ASN A 155 23.03 -13.78 0.25
CA ASN A 155 24.31 -14.11 0.87
C ASN A 155 24.74 -15.55 0.58
N LYS A 156 23.80 -16.49 0.62
CA LYS A 156 24.03 -17.89 0.24
C LYS A 156 24.42 -18.03 -1.22
N LEU A 157 23.67 -17.40 -2.14
CA LEU A 157 23.98 -17.42 -3.57
C LEU A 157 25.36 -16.82 -3.86
N LYS A 158 25.73 -15.74 -3.16
CA LYS A 158 27.05 -15.12 -3.28
C LYS A 158 28.16 -16.07 -2.80
N ALA A 159 27.94 -16.78 -1.69
CA ALA A 159 28.89 -17.77 -1.16
C ALA A 159 29.05 -18.95 -2.13
N ASP A 160 27.94 -19.49 -2.65
CA ASP A 160 27.94 -20.59 -3.61
C ASP A 160 28.65 -20.19 -4.92
N THR A 161 28.36 -18.99 -5.42
CA THR A 161 29.02 -18.43 -6.61
C THR A 161 30.53 -18.27 -6.37
N GLN A 162 30.94 -17.74 -5.22
CA GLN A 162 32.35 -17.60 -4.87
C GLN A 162 33.05 -18.95 -4.78
N GLN A 163 32.39 -19.96 -4.19
CA GLN A 163 32.93 -21.32 -4.10
C GLN A 163 33.06 -21.95 -5.49
N PHE A 164 32.08 -21.76 -6.38
CA PHE A 164 32.12 -22.23 -7.75
C PHE A 164 33.26 -21.58 -8.54
N VAL A 165 33.41 -20.25 -8.47
CA VAL A 165 34.51 -19.52 -9.09
C VAL A 165 35.86 -20.01 -8.57
N ASN A 166 36.00 -20.21 -7.26
CA ASN A 166 37.23 -20.75 -6.68
C ASN A 166 37.56 -22.15 -7.20
N LYS A 167 36.57 -23.05 -7.30
CA LYS A 167 36.75 -24.39 -7.88
C LYS A 167 37.18 -24.31 -9.35
N MET A 168 36.53 -23.47 -10.15
CA MET A 168 36.89 -23.25 -11.55
C MET A 168 38.29 -22.70 -11.71
N ARG A 169 38.70 -21.75 -10.85
CA ARG A 169 40.06 -21.20 -10.83
C ARG A 169 41.09 -22.29 -10.53
N ILE A 170 40.88 -23.09 -9.48
CA ILE A 170 41.78 -24.20 -9.12
C ILE A 170 41.88 -25.21 -10.27
N ALA A 171 40.75 -25.59 -10.87
CA ALA A 171 40.74 -26.51 -12.02
C ALA A 171 41.54 -25.95 -13.20
N ALA A 172 41.38 -24.66 -13.51
CA ALA A 172 42.15 -23.99 -14.57
C ALA A 172 43.65 -23.95 -14.24
N GLU A 173 44.03 -23.61 -13.00
CA GLU A 173 45.43 -23.62 -12.55
C GLU A 173 46.07 -25.01 -12.67
N VAL A 174 45.33 -26.06 -12.29
CA VAL A 174 45.77 -27.46 -12.43
C VAL A 174 45.97 -27.84 -13.90
N GLU A 175 45.05 -27.49 -14.79
CA GLU A 175 45.21 -27.77 -16.22
C GLU A 175 46.38 -27.00 -16.84
N VAL A 176 46.57 -25.72 -16.47
CA VAL A 176 47.75 -24.94 -16.91
C VAL A 176 49.05 -25.60 -16.43
N ALA A 177 49.10 -26.07 -15.18
CA ALA A 177 50.27 -26.78 -14.65
C ALA A 177 50.54 -28.09 -15.40
N LYS A 178 49.50 -28.89 -15.69
CA LYS A 178 49.63 -30.11 -16.49
C LYS A 178 50.15 -29.82 -17.91
N LEU A 179 49.61 -28.80 -18.56
CA LEU A 179 50.07 -28.37 -19.89
C LEU A 179 51.53 -27.93 -19.86
N LYS A 180 51.95 -27.20 -18.82
CA LYS A 180 53.34 -26.78 -18.64
C LYS A 180 54.27 -27.99 -18.48
N VAL A 181 53.96 -28.93 -17.60
CA VAL A 181 54.75 -30.16 -17.40
C VAL A 181 54.85 -30.96 -18.69
N LYS A 182 53.72 -31.17 -19.39
CA LYS A 182 53.70 -31.90 -20.67
C LYS A 182 54.53 -31.20 -21.75
N SER A 183 54.48 -29.87 -21.79
CA SER A 183 55.30 -29.06 -22.71
C SER A 183 56.79 -29.18 -22.38
N GLU A 184 57.17 -29.11 -21.09
CA GLU A 184 58.56 -29.26 -20.63
C GLU A 184 59.09 -30.67 -20.93
N GLU A 185 58.30 -31.72 -20.70
CA GLU A 185 58.65 -33.10 -21.03
C GLU A 185 58.81 -33.30 -22.55
N SER A 186 57.90 -32.74 -23.36
CA SER A 186 58.01 -32.76 -24.81
C SER A 186 59.28 -32.05 -25.30
N CYS A 187 59.60 -30.89 -24.73
CA CYS A 187 60.83 -30.17 -25.04
C CYS A 187 62.08 -30.97 -24.64
N LYS A 188 62.07 -31.60 -23.47
CA LYS A 188 63.17 -32.46 -23.01
C LYS A 188 63.37 -33.64 -23.95
N ASN A 189 62.31 -34.34 -24.35
CA ASN A 189 62.38 -35.45 -25.29
C ASN A 189 62.92 -35.02 -26.66
N ILE A 190 62.53 -33.84 -27.16
CA ILE A 190 63.08 -33.28 -28.40
C ILE A 190 64.58 -32.99 -28.25
N ILE A 191 65.01 -32.40 -27.12
CA ILE A 191 66.42 -32.11 -26.85
C ILE A 191 67.23 -33.42 -26.73
N ASP A 192 66.71 -34.41 -26.01
CA ASP A 192 67.39 -35.69 -25.83
C ASP A 192 67.53 -36.44 -27.16
N LYS A 193 66.47 -36.45 -27.99
CA LYS A 193 66.54 -37.01 -29.35
C LYS A 193 67.53 -36.25 -30.24
N ALA A 194 67.53 -34.92 -30.20
CA ALA A 194 68.49 -34.11 -30.96
C ALA A 194 69.93 -34.38 -30.51
N ARG A 195 70.16 -34.64 -29.21
CA ARG A 195 71.47 -35.03 -28.67
C ARG A 195 71.88 -36.43 -29.14
N GLU A 196 70.96 -37.39 -29.12
CA GLU A 196 71.20 -38.74 -29.61
C GLU A 196 71.56 -38.75 -31.10
N ASP A 197 70.74 -38.09 -31.93
CA ASP A 197 70.98 -37.92 -33.37
C ASP A 197 72.34 -37.23 -33.63
N ALA A 198 72.69 -36.22 -32.81
CA ALA A 198 73.98 -35.54 -32.90
C ALA A 198 75.16 -36.46 -32.52
N VAL A 199 75.03 -37.26 -31.45
CA VAL A 199 76.05 -38.23 -31.04
C VAL A 199 76.21 -39.33 -32.10
N GLU A 200 75.13 -39.84 -32.65
CA GLU A 200 75.17 -40.83 -33.72
C GLU A 200 75.85 -40.27 -34.98
N THR A 201 75.49 -39.04 -35.37
CA THR A 201 76.11 -38.34 -36.51
C THR A 201 77.59 -38.10 -36.29
N LEU A 202 77.99 -37.67 -35.09
CA LEU A 202 79.40 -37.51 -34.71
C LEU A 202 80.14 -38.85 -34.67
N GLY A 203 79.49 -39.93 -34.23
CA GLY A 203 80.03 -41.29 -34.24
C GLY A 203 80.29 -41.80 -35.66
N LYS A 204 79.31 -41.62 -36.56
CA LYS A 204 79.46 -41.92 -38.00
C LYS A 204 80.58 -41.10 -38.63
N ALA A 205 80.64 -39.80 -38.35
CA ALA A 205 81.70 -38.92 -38.84
C ALA A 205 83.09 -39.33 -38.32
N ARG A 206 83.21 -39.73 -37.05
CA ARG A 206 84.45 -40.27 -36.47
C ARG A 206 84.87 -41.58 -37.12
N MET A 207 83.96 -42.55 -37.26
CA MET A 207 84.27 -43.81 -37.95
C MET A 207 84.70 -43.57 -39.40
N GLN A 208 84.04 -42.67 -40.11
CA GLN A 208 84.41 -42.29 -41.48
C GLN A 208 85.82 -41.66 -41.50
N ALA A 209 86.12 -40.78 -40.54
CA ALA A 209 87.43 -40.16 -40.39
C ALA A 209 88.51 -41.21 -40.06
N GLU A 210 88.28 -42.09 -39.10
CA GLU A 210 89.19 -43.20 -38.75
C GLU A 210 89.45 -44.13 -39.93
N LYS A 211 88.40 -44.50 -40.67
CA LYS A 211 88.54 -45.30 -41.90
C LYS A 211 89.37 -44.56 -42.96
N THR A 212 89.13 -43.27 -43.15
CA THR A 212 89.89 -42.45 -44.11
C THR A 212 91.36 -42.34 -43.71
N VAL A 213 91.64 -42.16 -42.41
CA VAL A 213 93.00 -42.14 -41.86
C VAL A 213 93.67 -43.51 -42.03
N SER A 214 92.97 -44.61 -41.70
CA SER A 214 93.48 -45.97 -41.88
C SER A 214 93.77 -46.30 -43.35
N ASP A 215 92.87 -45.94 -44.26
CA ASP A 215 93.07 -46.10 -45.70
C ASP A 215 94.25 -45.26 -46.21
N ALA A 216 94.44 -44.05 -45.68
CA ALA A 216 95.58 -43.19 -45.99
C ALA A 216 96.89 -43.78 -45.47
N ASP A 217 96.91 -44.30 -44.24
CA ASP A 217 98.05 -44.98 -43.63
C ASP A 217 98.42 -46.26 -44.41
N ALA A 218 97.43 -47.05 -44.82
CA ALA A 218 97.65 -48.24 -45.64
C ALA A 218 98.25 -47.88 -47.01
N ARG A 219 97.75 -46.82 -47.65
CA ARG A 219 98.33 -46.29 -48.90
C ARG A 219 99.76 -45.78 -48.68
N ALA A 220 100.02 -45.07 -47.59
CA ALA A 220 101.35 -44.57 -47.25
C ALA A 220 102.33 -45.74 -47.02
N ARG A 221 101.92 -46.79 -46.30
CA ARG A 221 102.73 -48.02 -46.13
C ARG A 221 103.02 -48.71 -47.45
N LYS A 222 102.03 -48.82 -48.35
CA LYS A 222 102.23 -49.41 -49.68
C LYS A 222 103.20 -48.58 -50.52
N LEU A 223 103.08 -47.25 -50.52
CA LEU A 223 104.01 -46.34 -51.19
C LEU A 223 105.44 -46.46 -50.64
N MET A 224 105.59 -46.55 -49.32
CA MET A 224 106.88 -46.76 -48.66
C MET A 224 107.49 -48.11 -49.07
N PHE A 225 106.70 -49.18 -49.07
CA PHE A 225 107.15 -50.50 -49.51
C PHE A 225 107.58 -50.51 -50.99
N ASP A 226 106.79 -49.90 -51.87
CA ASP A 226 107.13 -49.79 -53.30
C ASP A 226 108.39 -48.93 -53.53
N ALA A 227 108.59 -47.89 -52.71
CA ALA A 227 109.80 -47.05 -52.73
C ALA A 227 111.03 -47.81 -52.22
N GLU A 228 110.92 -48.55 -51.11
CA GLU A 228 111.98 -49.41 -50.58
C GLU A 228 112.37 -50.50 -51.56
N ASN A 229 111.38 -51.13 -52.22
CA ASN A 229 111.63 -52.19 -53.19
C ASN A 229 112.32 -51.65 -54.45
N LYS A 230 111.92 -50.46 -54.93
CA LYS A 230 112.63 -49.74 -55.99
C LYS A 230 114.05 -49.36 -55.58
N ALA A 231 114.25 -48.87 -54.35
CA ALA A 231 115.56 -48.54 -53.83
C ALA A 231 116.48 -49.78 -53.72
N ALA A 232 115.93 -50.92 -53.29
CA ALA A 232 116.65 -52.19 -53.23
C ALA A 232 117.05 -52.70 -54.63
N LEU A 233 116.15 -52.61 -55.62
CA LEU A 233 116.46 -52.94 -57.01
C LEU A 233 117.54 -52.03 -57.59
N ALA A 234 117.47 -50.72 -57.33
CA ALA A 234 118.50 -49.77 -57.75
C ALA A 234 119.85 -50.06 -57.09
N LYS A 235 119.86 -50.40 -55.79
CA LYS A 235 121.07 -50.78 -55.05
C LYS A 235 121.69 -52.06 -55.58
N ASN A 236 120.89 -53.11 -55.83
CA ASN A 236 121.38 -54.35 -56.41
C ASN A 236 121.96 -54.14 -57.81
N SER A 237 121.34 -53.29 -58.64
CA SER A 237 121.88 -52.95 -59.97
C SER A 237 123.19 -52.16 -59.86
N PHE A 238 123.32 -51.29 -58.86
CA PHE A 238 124.56 -50.57 -58.56
C PHE A 238 125.69 -51.52 -58.11
N ASP A 239 125.40 -52.43 -57.19
CA ASP A 239 126.39 -53.41 -56.69
C ASP A 239 126.87 -54.36 -57.81
N ASP A 240 125.99 -54.72 -58.76
CA ASP A 240 126.34 -55.56 -59.91
C ASP A 240 127.25 -54.82 -60.91
N GLN A 241 127.03 -53.51 -61.11
CA GLN A 241 127.93 -52.62 -61.85
C GLN A 241 129.31 -52.51 -61.17
N VAL A 242 129.35 -52.37 -59.84
CA VAL A 242 130.60 -52.32 -59.07
C VAL A 242 131.38 -53.64 -59.18
N LYS A 243 130.70 -54.80 -59.15
CA LYS A 243 131.36 -56.10 -59.38
C LYS A 243 131.95 -56.20 -60.77
N LYS A 244 131.23 -55.79 -61.82
CA LYS A 244 131.75 -55.75 -63.20
C LYS A 244 132.97 -54.84 -63.32
N ALA A 245 132.94 -53.67 -62.70
CA ALA A 245 134.09 -52.75 -62.66
C ALA A 245 135.30 -53.35 -61.94
N ASN A 246 135.10 -54.08 -60.83
CA ASN A 246 136.17 -54.76 -60.10
C ASN A 246 136.76 -55.93 -60.89
N VAL A 247 135.96 -56.69 -61.63
CA VAL A 247 136.46 -57.75 -62.53
C VAL A 247 137.30 -57.13 -63.66
N HIS A 248 136.85 -56.02 -64.26
CA HIS A 248 137.67 -55.28 -65.22
C HIS A 248 138.98 -54.76 -64.63
N ARG A 249 138.95 -54.21 -63.41
CA ARG A 249 140.15 -53.77 -62.69
C ARG A 249 141.13 -54.92 -62.47
N GLN A 250 140.65 -56.07 -62.03
CA GLN A 250 141.49 -57.25 -61.78
C GLN A 250 142.11 -57.78 -63.09
N HIS A 251 141.34 -57.76 -64.18
CA HIS A 251 141.86 -58.17 -65.49
C HIS A 251 142.97 -57.23 -65.98
N MET A 252 142.84 -55.93 -65.72
CA MET A 252 143.85 -54.93 -66.08
C MET A 252 145.12 -55.02 -65.22
N ILE A 253 144.98 -55.40 -63.94
CA ILE A 253 146.12 -55.71 -63.05
C ILE A 253 146.89 -56.93 -63.57
N ASN A 254 146.19 -58.02 -63.91
CA ASN A 254 146.85 -59.23 -64.42
C ASN A 254 147.55 -58.98 -65.77
N LEU A 255 147.03 -58.09 -66.61
CA LEU A 255 147.67 -57.69 -67.87
C LEU A 255 148.97 -56.89 -67.63
N LEU A 256 148.96 -56.00 -66.63
CA LEU A 256 150.13 -55.22 -66.22
C LEU A 256 151.18 -56.09 -65.53
N GLU A 257 150.79 -57.06 -64.71
CA GLU A 257 151.70 -58.04 -64.10
C GLU A 257 152.37 -58.94 -65.15
N SER A 258 151.62 -59.39 -66.17
CA SER A 258 152.18 -60.14 -67.29
C SER A 258 153.16 -59.31 -68.14
N GLN A 259 152.93 -58.00 -68.29
CA GLN A 259 153.89 -57.10 -68.93
C GLN A 259 155.13 -56.79 -68.07
N LEU A 260 154.99 -56.77 -66.74
CA LEU A 260 156.10 -56.60 -65.79
C LEU A 260 157.01 -57.83 -65.70
N GLU A 261 156.47 -59.04 -65.86
CA GLU A 261 157.24 -60.30 -65.96
C GLU A 261 158.02 -60.40 -67.28
N LEU A 262 157.48 -59.84 -68.37
CA LEU A 262 158.17 -59.69 -69.66
C LEU A 262 159.31 -58.65 -69.62
N LEU A 263 159.20 -57.61 -68.80
CA LEU A 263 160.28 -56.63 -68.59
C LEU A 263 161.39 -57.15 -67.66
N LYS A 264 161.04 -57.92 -66.61
CA LYS A 264 162.03 -58.58 -65.74
C LYS A 264 162.83 -59.71 -66.43
N SER A 265 162.33 -60.25 -67.54
CA SER A 265 163.07 -61.20 -68.39
C SER A 265 163.95 -60.51 -69.45
N PHE A 266 163.89 -59.17 -69.56
CA PHE A 266 164.75 -58.37 -70.46
C PHE A 266 165.96 -57.74 -69.73
N ASP A 267 165.82 -57.35 -68.45
CA ASP A 267 166.90 -56.73 -67.64
C ASP A 267 167.88 -57.73 -66.99
N LYS A 268 167.81 -59.02 -67.33
CA LYS A 268 168.84 -60.02 -66.95
C LYS A 268 169.75 -60.42 -68.13
N ASN A 269 169.69 -59.66 -69.23
CA ASN A 269 170.59 -59.78 -70.39
C ASN A 269 171.41 -58.51 -70.67
N THR A 270 171.51 -57.60 -69.69
CA THR A 270 172.48 -56.50 -69.72
C THR A 270 172.88 -56.14 -68.28
N GLU A 271 174.13 -56.50 -67.94
CA GLU A 271 174.89 -56.26 -66.68
C GLU A 271 174.82 -57.37 -65.60
N GLU A 272 175.88 -58.20 -65.64
CA GLU A 272 176.58 -58.96 -64.57
C GLU A 272 175.78 -59.66 -63.44
#